data_AF-A0A511D1D5-F1
#
_entry.id   AF-A0A511D1D5-F1
#
_cell.length_a   1.000
_cell.length_b   1.000
_cell.length_c   1.000
_cell.angle_alpha   90.00
_cell.angle_beta   90.00
_cell.angle_gamma   90.00
#
_symmetry.space_group_name_H-M   'P 1'
#
loop_
_entity.id
_entity.type
_entity.pdbx_description
1 polymer ?
#
loop_
_entity_poly.entity_id
_entity_poly.type
_entity_poly.pdbx_seq_one_letter_code
_entity_poly.pdbx_strand_id
1 'polypeptide(L)' 'MNLEPTHVSAEIEGARGQQAQPGWVDRLVELHVLAENGDTAAAAEAGIWIASDGEARRVWEDVARTCDQLRAAQQIE' A
#
# COMPACT_ATOMS: atom_id res chain seq x y z
N MET A 1 -15.65 -32.74 16.10
CA MET A 1 -14.49 -31.81 16.07
C MET A 1 -14.20 -31.54 14.60
N ASN A 2 -14.87 -30.55 14.01
CA ASN A 2 -14.66 -30.14 12.62
C ASN A 2 -14.11 -28.71 12.67
N LEU A 3 -12.82 -28.58 12.38
CA LEU A 3 -12.16 -27.28 12.20
C LEU A 3 -12.27 -26.97 10.71
N GLU A 4 -13.03 -25.95 10.36
CA GLU A 4 -13.14 -25.41 9.02
C GLU A 4 -11.76 -24.90 8.57
N PRO A 5 -11.29 -25.21 7.35
CA PRO A 5 -10.06 -24.66 6.84
C PRO A 5 -10.28 -23.19 6.46
N THR A 6 -9.91 -22.31 7.38
CA THR A 6 -9.25 -21.02 7.15
C THR A 6 -9.56 -20.32 5.82
N HIS A 7 -10.49 -19.36 5.87
CA HIS A 7 -10.75 -18.34 4.83
C HIS A 7 -9.58 -17.37 4.60
N VAL A 8 -8.36 -17.69 5.05
CA VAL A 8 -7.17 -16.81 5.05
C VAL A 8 -6.34 -16.96 3.76
N SER A 9 -6.56 -18.02 2.98
CA SER A 9 -5.69 -18.32 1.82
C SER A 9 -5.99 -17.43 0.59
N ALA A 10 -7.25 -17.06 0.36
CA ALA A 10 -7.62 -16.29 -0.84
C ALA A 10 -7.17 -14.81 -0.79
N GLU A 11 -7.05 -14.23 0.40
CA GLU A 11 -6.69 -12.81 0.56
C GLU A 11 -5.20 -12.57 0.31
N ILE A 12 -4.34 -13.57 0.59
CA ILE A 12 -2.89 -13.47 0.41
C ILE A 12 -2.50 -13.59 -1.07
N GLU A 13 -3.28 -14.31 -1.89
CA GLU A 13 -3.04 -14.44 -3.33
C GLU A 13 -3.33 -13.14 -4.11
N GLY A 14 -4.33 -12.35 -3.67
CA GLY A 14 -4.63 -11.05 -4.28
C GLY A 14 -3.45 -10.08 -4.19
N ALA A 15 -2.84 -9.95 -3.00
CA ALA A 15 -1.71 -9.05 -2.77
C ALA A 15 -0.46 -9.43 -3.60
N ARG A 16 -0.17 -10.74 -3.73
CA ARG A 16 0.92 -11.23 -4.60
C ARG A 16 0.61 -11.05 -6.09
N GLY A 17 -0.67 -11.15 -6.47
CA GLY A 17 -1.14 -10.83 -7.82
C GLY A 17 -0.97 -9.34 -8.16
N GLN A 18 -1.10 -8.45 -7.17
CA GLN A 18 -0.85 -7.03 -7.33
C GLN A 18 0.62 -6.71 -7.70
N GLN A 19 1.59 -7.35 -7.04
CA GLN A 19 3.03 -7.18 -7.37
C GLN A 19 3.43 -7.80 -8.71
N ALA A 20 2.71 -8.84 -9.15
CA ALA A 20 2.99 -9.48 -10.43
C ALA A 20 2.64 -8.59 -11.64
N GLN A 21 1.94 -7.48 -11.42
CA GLN A 21 1.60 -6.54 -12.48
C GLN A 21 2.76 -5.57 -12.76
N PRO A 22 3.10 -5.31 -14.03
CA PRO A 22 4.05 -4.25 -14.36
C PRO A 22 3.48 -2.90 -13.88
N GLY A 23 4.33 -2.08 -13.24
CA GLY A 23 3.91 -0.76 -12.71
C GLY A 23 3.20 -0.82 -11.34
N TRP A 24 3.31 -1.93 -10.60
CA TRP A 24 2.72 -2.03 -9.26
C TRP A 24 3.24 -0.95 -8.28
N VAL A 25 4.49 -0.51 -8.45
CA VAL A 25 5.07 0.60 -7.67
C VAL A 25 4.33 1.90 -7.96
N ASP A 26 4.08 2.24 -9.23
CA ASP A 26 3.33 3.44 -9.62
C ASP A 26 1.92 3.44 -9.03
N ARG A 27 1.27 2.27 -9.04
CA ARG A 27 -0.05 2.11 -8.42
C ARG A 27 -0.02 2.35 -6.91
N LEU A 28 1.02 1.89 -6.23
CA LEU A 28 1.17 2.10 -4.79
C LEU A 28 1.43 3.59 -4.46
N VAL A 29 2.21 4.29 -5.28
CA VAL A 29 2.41 5.73 -5.18
C VAL A 29 1.10 6.49 -5.41
N GLU A 30 0.32 6.10 -6.43
CA GLU A 30 -0.99 6.69 -6.71
C GLU A 30 -1.92 6.57 -5.51
N LEU A 31 -2.05 5.38 -4.93
CA LEU A 31 -2.84 5.15 -3.73
C LEU A 31 -2.38 6.00 -2.55
N HIS A 32 -1.07 6.21 -2.40
CA HIS A 32 -0.51 7.06 -1.36
C HIS A 32 -0.93 8.53 -1.54
N VAL A 33 -0.77 9.07 -2.74
CA VAL A 33 -1.16 10.45 -3.05
C VAL A 33 -2.67 10.65 -2.86
N LEU A 34 -3.49 9.71 -3.31
CA LEU A 34 -4.95 9.77 -3.12
C LEU A 34 -5.33 9.74 -1.63
N ALA A 35 -4.72 8.85 -0.85
CA ALA A 35 -4.94 8.75 0.59
C ALA A 35 -4.57 10.05 1.31
N GLU A 36 -3.42 10.66 0.98
CA GLU A 36 -2.99 11.95 1.53
C GLU A 36 -3.93 13.10 1.17
N ASN A 37 -4.66 12.99 0.04
CA ASN A 37 -5.69 13.96 -0.37
C ASN A 37 -7.08 13.65 0.20
N GLY A 38 -7.20 12.67 1.09
CA GLY A 38 -8.44 12.32 1.79
C GLY A 38 -9.29 11.24 1.11
N ASP A 39 -8.78 10.54 0.10
CA ASP A 39 -9.46 9.38 -0.46
C ASP A 39 -9.37 8.18 0.50
N THR A 40 -10.46 7.95 1.22
CA THR A 40 -10.54 6.88 2.22
C THR A 40 -10.58 5.49 1.59
N ALA A 41 -11.04 5.37 0.34
CA ALA A 41 -11.07 4.10 -0.37
C ALA A 41 -9.65 3.69 -0.78
N ALA A 42 -8.87 4.64 -1.30
CA ALA A 42 -7.45 4.44 -1.60
C ALA A 42 -6.64 4.09 -0.34
N ALA A 43 -6.92 4.76 0.79
CA ALA A 43 -6.29 4.44 2.07
C ALA A 43 -6.61 3.01 2.55
N ALA A 44 -7.86 2.56 2.38
CA ALA A 44 -8.26 1.20 2.74
C ALA A 44 -7.63 0.16 1.81
N GLU A 45 -7.60 0.40 0.49
CA GLU A 45 -6.98 -0.48 -0.51
C GLU A 45 -5.47 -0.64 -0.24
N ALA A 46 -4.77 0.49 -0.04
CA ALA A 46 -3.36 0.48 0.35
C ALA A 46 -3.15 -0.26 1.67
N GLY A 47 -3.99 -0.02 2.68
CA GLY A 47 -3.92 -0.66 3.98
C GLY A 47 -4.00 -2.19 3.90
N ILE A 48 -4.93 -2.72 3.11
CA ILE A 48 -5.08 -4.16 2.88
C ILE A 48 -3.85 -4.73 2.17
N TRP A 49 -3.35 -4.02 1.15
CA TRP A 49 -2.20 -4.45 0.38
C TRP A 49 -0.93 -4.49 1.23
N ILE A 50 -0.56 -3.39 1.88
CA ILE A 50 0.65 -3.33 2.72
C ILE A 50 0.55 -4.22 3.95
N ALA A 51 -0.65 -4.56 4.45
CA ALA A 51 -0.82 -5.53 5.51
C ALA A 51 -0.37 -6.93 5.06
N SER A 52 -0.72 -7.28 3.82
CA SER A 52 -0.54 -8.61 3.23
C SER A 52 0.83 -8.80 2.55
N ASP A 53 1.51 -7.69 2.23
CA ASP A 53 2.74 -7.68 1.44
C ASP A 53 3.83 -6.81 2.10
N GLY A 54 4.92 -7.46 2.50
CA GLY A 54 6.03 -6.81 3.17
C GLY A 54 6.91 -5.96 2.25
N GLU A 55 6.92 -6.22 0.94
CA GLU A 55 7.64 -5.38 -0.02
C GLU A 55 6.82 -4.14 -0.36
N ALA A 56 5.51 -4.29 -0.60
CA ALA A 56 4.60 -3.14 -0.72
C ALA A 56 4.66 -2.25 0.52
N ARG A 57 4.72 -2.82 1.73
CA ARG A 57 4.92 -2.04 2.96
C ARG A 57 6.21 -1.22 2.93
N ARG A 58 7.33 -1.81 2.51
CA ARG A 58 8.62 -1.10 2.44
C ARG A 58 8.59 0.06 1.45
N VAL A 59 8.01 -0.17 0.27
CA VAL A 59 7.88 0.89 -0.75
C VAL A 59 6.95 1.99 -0.24
N TRP A 60 5.83 1.64 0.39
CA TRP A 60 4.92 2.61 0.99
C TRP A 60 5.61 3.51 2.03
N GLU A 61 6.39 2.93 2.93
CA GLU A 61 7.16 3.67 3.93
C GLU A 61 8.21 4.60 3.29
N ASP A 62 8.84 4.18 2.20
CA ASP A 62 9.84 4.97 1.49
C ASP A 62 9.21 6.15 0.73
N VAL A 63 8.05 5.94 0.11
CA VAL A 63 7.25 6.99 -0.53
C VAL A 63 6.81 8.02 0.52
N ALA A 64 6.25 7.57 1.65
CA ALA A 64 5.81 8.46 2.73
C ALA A 64 6.97 9.32 3.26
N ARG A 65 8.13 8.70 3.51
CA ARG A 65 9.35 9.40 3.94
C ARG A 65 9.78 10.46 2.91
N THR A 66 9.76 10.11 1.63
CA THR A 66 10.14 11.04 0.56
C THR A 66 9.16 12.21 0.47
N CYS A 67 7.86 11.96 0.57
CA CYS A 67 6.84 13.00 0.64
C CYS A 67 7.07 13.94 1.84
N ASP A 68 7.39 13.43 3.03
CA ASP A 68 7.72 14.26 4.19
C ASP A 68 8.97 15.12 3.97
N GLN A 69 10.03 14.57 3.38
CA GLN A 69 11.23 15.33 3.05
C GLN A 69 10.94 16.45 2.05
N LEU A 70 10.14 16.18 1.02
CA LEU A 70 9.73 17.17 0.03
C LEU A 70 8.85 18.26 0.64
N ARG A 71 7.95 17.93 1.57
CA ARG A 71 7.16 18.92 2.31
C ARG A 71 8.04 19.80 3.19
N ALA A 72 8.98 19.20 3.92
CA ALA A 72 9.92 19.95 4.76
C ALA A 72 10.82 20.89 3.94
N ALA A 73 11.28 20.45 2.76
CA ALA A 73 12.10 21.26 1.87
C ALA A 73 11.33 22.48 1.31
N GLN A 74 10.04 22.33 1.00
CA GLN A 74 9.19 23.41 0.47
C GLN A 74 8.77 24.45 1.52
N GLN A 75 8.95 24.18 2.81
CA GLN A 75 8.59 25.10 3.90
C GLN A 75 9.73 26.07 4.31
N ILE A 76 10.89 25.96 3.65
CA ILE A 76 12.09 26.77 3.95
C ILE A 76 12.21 27.99 3.00
N GLU A 77 11.25 28.19 2.10
CA GLU A 77 11.18 29.36 1.19
C GLU A 77 10.40 30.55 1.78
#